data_AF-W2STA5-F1
#
_entry.id   AF-W2STA5-F1
#
_cell.length_a   1.000
_cell.length_b   1.000
_cell.length_c   1.000
_cell.angle_alpha   90.00
_cell.angle_beta   90.00
_cell.angle_gamma   90.00
#
_symmetry.space_group_name_H-M   'P 1'
#
loop_
_entity.id
_entity.type
_entity.pdbx_description
1 polymer ?
#
loop_
_entity_poly.entity_id
_entity_poly.type
_entity_poly.pdbx_seq_one_letter_code
_entity_poly.pdbx_strand_id
1 'polypeptide(L)'
;MWYFLPRKASKTPFVEEEDETKGTNLLIMGPEDLESVDVVYIGNRTVEHPERGFSAFDFIPDTEDELIVAIKSKEVTGSDPESFITVFNVHGKVIMKDQRIDGNYKFEAVYFV
;
A
#
# COMPACT_ATOMS: atom_id res chain seq x y z
N MET A 1 14.39 -6.64 -9.90
CA MET A 1 13.72 -6.92 -8.61
C MET A 1 12.28 -6.47 -8.74
N TRP A 2 11.33 -7.31 -8.37
CA TRP A 2 9.92 -6.97 -8.29
C TRP A 2 9.54 -6.48 -6.91
N TYR A 3 8.58 -5.55 -6.86
CA TYR A 3 8.02 -4.99 -5.63
C TYR A 3 6.50 -5.00 -5.74
N PHE A 4 5.83 -5.50 -4.71
CA PHE A 4 4.38 -5.54 -4.65
C PHE A 4 3.90 -4.96 -3.33
N LEU A 5 2.89 -4.10 -3.43
CA LEU A 5 2.11 -3.60 -2.31
C LEU A 5 0.69 -4.14 -2.47
N PRO A 6 0.34 -5.29 -1.86
CA PRO A 6 -0.98 -5.86 -2.01
C PRO A 6 -2.03 -4.88 -1.48
N ARG A 7 -3.13 -4.73 -2.23
CA ARG A 7 -4.27 -3.94 -1.78
C ARG A 7 -4.93 -4.57 -0.56
N LYS A 8 -5.06 -5.90 -0.59
CA LYS A 8 -5.72 -6.71 0.43
C LYS A 8 -4.86 -7.93 0.76
N ALA A 9 -4.95 -8.42 2.00
CA ALA A 9 -4.37 -9.68 2.41
C ALA A 9 -5.26 -10.35 3.47
N SER A 10 -5.61 -11.62 3.26
CA SER A 10 -6.46 -12.38 4.17
C SER A 10 -6.01 -13.83 4.29
N LYS A 11 -6.27 -14.43 5.45
CA LYS A 11 -6.14 -15.88 5.69
C LYS A 11 -7.48 -16.61 5.64
N THR A 12 -8.58 -15.88 5.50
CA THR A 12 -9.94 -16.41 5.37
C THR A 12 -10.39 -16.39 3.91
N PRO A 13 -11.36 -17.22 3.51
CA PRO A 13 -11.97 -17.13 2.19
C PRO A 13 -12.51 -15.73 1.90
N PHE A 14 -12.52 -15.37 0.62
CA PHE A 14 -13.04 -14.09 0.17
C PHE A 14 -14.54 -13.97 0.46
N VAL A 15 -14.91 -12.85 1.07
CA VAL A 15 -16.29 -12.39 1.28
C VAL A 15 -16.27 -10.90 0.97
N GLU A 16 -17.10 -10.47 0.02
CA GLU A 16 -17.07 -9.11 -0.55
C GLU A 16 -17.14 -8.01 0.52
N GLU A 17 -18.11 -8.11 1.43
CA GLU A 17 -18.29 -7.14 2.52
C GLU A 17 -17.11 -7.14 3.51
N GLU A 18 -16.52 -8.29 3.81
CA GLU A 18 -15.36 -8.36 4.70
C GLU A 18 -14.10 -7.80 4.05
N ASP A 19 -13.97 -7.95 2.73
CA ASP A 19 -12.79 -7.54 1.96
C ASP A 19 -12.52 -6.03 2.07
N GLU A 20 -13.57 -5.21 2.24
CA GLU A 20 -13.47 -3.76 2.46
C GLU A 20 -12.47 -3.41 3.58
N THR A 21 -12.33 -4.29 4.57
CA THR A 21 -11.44 -4.12 5.74
C THR A 21 -10.24 -5.09 5.77
N LYS A 22 -9.85 -5.69 4.64
CA LYS A 22 -8.65 -6.55 4.54
C LYS A 22 -7.41 -5.82 4.01
N GLY A 23 -7.36 -4.49 4.15
CA GLY A 23 -6.18 -3.68 3.84
C GLY A 23 -4.95 -4.18 4.56
N THR A 24 -3.77 -4.00 3.95
CA THR A 24 -2.53 -4.56 4.47
C THR A 24 -1.38 -3.57 4.46
N ASN A 25 -0.29 -3.94 5.11
CA ASN A 25 0.95 -3.17 5.17
C ASN A 25 2.17 -4.00 4.76
N LEU A 26 1.96 -4.99 3.89
CA LEU A 26 3.03 -5.83 3.37
C LEU A 26 3.71 -5.13 2.19
N LEU A 27 5.04 -5.18 2.17
CA LEU A 27 5.87 -5.04 0.99
C LEU A 27 6.43 -6.41 0.66
N ILE A 28 6.12 -6.92 -0.52
CA ILE A 28 6.64 -8.19 -1.02
C ILE A 28 7.67 -7.88 -2.09
N MET A 29 8.87 -8.44 -1.95
CA MET A 29 9.99 -8.21 -2.86
C MET A 29 10.51 -9.55 -3.38
N GLY A 30 10.99 -9.59 -4.63
CA GLY A 30 11.57 -10.81 -5.17
C GLY A 30 12.36 -10.61 -6.46
N PRO A 31 13.25 -11.54 -6.83
CA PRO A 31 13.95 -11.54 -8.11
C PRO A 31 12.97 -11.67 -9.28
N GLU A 32 13.46 -11.49 -10.50
CA GLU A 32 12.63 -11.51 -11.71
C GLU A 32 11.89 -12.84 -11.94
N ASP A 33 12.50 -13.96 -11.52
CA ASP A 33 11.93 -15.30 -11.58
C ASP A 33 10.96 -15.63 -10.44
N LEU A 34 10.90 -14.78 -9.40
CA LEU A 34 10.10 -14.96 -8.19
C LEU A 34 10.31 -16.31 -7.47
N GLU A 35 11.47 -16.96 -7.64
CA GLU A 35 11.77 -18.25 -6.98
C GLU A 35 11.88 -18.11 -5.45
N SER A 36 12.16 -16.90 -4.96
CA SER A 36 12.15 -16.54 -3.54
C SER A 36 11.49 -15.18 -3.36
N VAL A 37 10.81 -14.97 -2.23
CA VAL A 37 10.22 -13.67 -1.91
C VAL A 37 10.52 -13.28 -0.47
N ASP A 38 10.84 -12.01 -0.28
CA ASP A 38 10.96 -11.36 1.02
C ASP A 38 9.68 -10.61 1.34
N VAL A 39 9.23 -10.70 2.59
CA VAL A 39 8.04 -10.00 3.08
C VAL A 39 8.43 -9.06 4.22
N VAL A 40 8.27 -7.77 3.97
CA VAL A 40 8.53 -6.69 4.93
C VAL A 40 7.20 -6.10 5.39
N TYR A 41 7.11 -5.80 6.69
CA TYR A 41 5.98 -5.06 7.24
C TYR A 41 6.33 -3.57 7.25
N ILE A 42 5.51 -2.76 6.60
CA ILE A 42 5.66 -1.31 6.56
C ILE A 42 5.11 -0.74 7.87
N GLY A 43 5.98 -0.10 8.64
CA GLY A 43 5.68 0.39 9.99
C GLY A 43 5.58 -0.75 10.99
N ASN A 44 4.42 -0.89 11.63
CA ASN A 44 4.18 -1.86 12.69
C ASN A 44 3.74 -3.22 12.11
N ARG A 45 3.86 -4.32 12.87
CA ARG A 45 3.32 -5.63 12.43
C ARG A 45 1.80 -5.66 12.36
N THR A 46 1.13 -4.76 13.07
CA THR A 46 -0.32 -4.62 13.08
C THR A 46 -0.73 -3.57 12.06
N VAL A 47 -1.76 -3.88 11.26
CA VAL A 47 -2.37 -2.93 10.33
C VAL A 47 -3.23 -1.95 11.14
N GLU A 48 -2.82 -0.69 11.22
CA GLU A 48 -3.54 0.34 11.98
C GLU A 48 -4.84 0.80 11.29
N HIS A 49 -4.86 0.75 9.95
CA HIS A 49 -5.98 1.19 9.11
C HIS A 49 -6.39 0.08 8.13
N PRO A 50 -7.11 -0.95 8.61
CA PRO A 50 -7.50 -2.11 7.81
C PRO A 50 -8.44 -1.75 6.65
N GLU A 51 -9.11 -0.61 6.69
CA GLU A 51 -9.97 -0.10 5.62
C GLU A 51 -9.18 0.51 4.45
N ARG A 52 -7.87 0.75 4.61
CA ARG A 52 -7.02 1.36 3.58
C ARG A 52 -6.19 0.30 2.88
N GLY A 53 -6.40 0.15 1.58
CA GLY A 53 -5.59 -0.73 0.73
C GLY A 53 -4.69 0.07 -0.19
N PHE A 54 -3.45 -0.38 -0.41
CA PHE A 54 -2.58 0.20 -1.44
C PHE A 54 -3.27 0.15 -2.81
N SER A 55 -3.15 1.23 -3.58
CA SER A 55 -3.72 1.36 -4.93
C SER A 55 -2.67 1.65 -5.99
N ALA A 56 -1.57 2.32 -5.62
CA ALA A 56 -0.44 2.60 -6.51
C ALA A 56 0.82 2.88 -5.70
N PHE A 57 1.98 2.75 -6.33
CA PHE A 57 3.23 3.28 -5.82
C PHE A 57 4.19 3.59 -6.96
N ASP A 58 5.21 4.38 -6.65
CA ASP A 58 6.37 4.61 -7.50
C ASP A 58 7.61 4.82 -6.61
N PHE A 59 8.80 4.61 -7.18
CA PHE A 59 10.05 4.94 -6.51
C PHE A 59 10.33 6.43 -6.62
N ILE A 60 10.80 7.04 -5.53
CA ILE A 60 11.18 8.45 -5.55
C ILE A 60 12.49 8.58 -6.35
N PRO A 61 12.55 9.45 -7.38
CA PRO A 61 13.77 9.66 -8.17
C PRO A 61 14.96 10.06 -7.29
N ASP A 62 16.16 9.72 -7.75
CA ASP A 62 17.42 10.03 -7.06
C ASP A 62 17.53 9.44 -5.63
N THR A 63 16.84 8.33 -5.36
CA THR A 63 16.92 7.60 -4.07
C THR A 63 17.43 6.16 -4.20
N GLU A 64 17.98 5.78 -5.37
CA GLU A 64 18.48 4.43 -5.66
C GLU A 64 17.43 3.33 -5.34
N ASP A 65 16.17 3.60 -5.67
CA ASP A 65 15.01 2.75 -5.35
C ASP A 65 14.88 2.42 -3.85
N GLU A 66 15.42 3.27 -2.96
CA GLU A 66 15.29 3.09 -1.51
C GLU A 66 13.95 3.60 -0.98
N LEU A 67 13.45 4.73 -1.51
CA LEU A 67 12.21 5.36 -1.04
C LEU A 67 11.05 5.15 -2.00
N ILE A 68 9.91 4.78 -1.42
CA ILE A 68 8.65 4.54 -2.14
C ILE A 68 7.64 5.60 -1.72
N VAL A 69 7.01 6.25 -2.70
CA VAL A 69 5.76 6.97 -2.50
C VAL A 69 4.61 6.04 -2.87
N ALA A 70 3.61 5.93 -2.01
CA ALA A 70 2.48 5.05 -2.25
C ALA A 70 1.15 5.74 -1.98
N ILE A 71 0.14 5.34 -2.74
CA ILE A 71 -1.25 5.72 -2.55
C ILE A 71 -1.99 4.55 -1.91
N LYS A 72 -2.83 4.87 -0.93
CA LYS A 72 -3.85 3.98 -0.40
C LYS A 72 -5.21 4.58 -0.67
N SER A 73 -6.19 3.72 -0.86
CA SER A 73 -7.59 4.12 -0.96
C SER A 73 -8.45 3.33 0.01
N LYS A 74 -9.52 3.97 0.47
CA LYS A 74 -10.56 3.39 1.32
C LYS A 74 -11.86 3.37 0.54
N GLU A 75 -12.44 2.19 0.45
CA GLU A 75 -13.75 1.93 -0.16
C GLU A 75 -14.51 1.09 0.87
N VAL A 76 -15.37 1.75 1.64
CA VAL A 76 -16.21 1.10 2.64
C VAL A 76 -17.65 1.47 2.35
N THR A 77 -18.52 0.46 2.24
CA THR A 77 -19.94 0.62 1.93
C THR A 77 -20.58 1.62 2.89
N GLY A 78 -21.30 2.60 2.33
CA GLY A 78 -21.93 3.68 3.10
C GLY A 78 -21.04 4.87 3.44
N SER A 79 -19.82 4.94 2.87
CA SER A 79 -18.94 6.10 2.97
C SER A 79 -18.43 6.59 1.61
N ASP A 80 -18.12 7.88 1.52
CA ASP A 80 -17.42 8.43 0.35
C ASP A 80 -16.01 7.79 0.23
N PRO A 81 -15.51 7.56 -0.99
CA PRO A 81 -14.16 7.05 -1.17
C PRO A 81 -13.13 8.09 -0.72
N GLU A 82 -12.07 7.61 -0.07
CA GLU A 82 -10.96 8.46 0.40
C GLU A 82 -9.64 7.91 -0.12
N SER A 83 -8.69 8.79 -0.42
CA SER A 83 -7.32 8.41 -0.79
C SER A 83 -6.30 9.05 0.14
N PHE A 84 -5.16 8.39 0.29
CA PHE A 84 -4.08 8.78 1.18
C PHE A 84 -2.74 8.59 0.49
N ILE A 85 -1.81 9.51 0.70
CA ILE A 85 -0.42 9.42 0.25
C ILE A 85 0.50 9.14 1.44
N THR A 86 1.52 8.31 1.24
CA THR A 86 2.45 7.89 2.29
C THR A 86 3.85 7.69 1.69
N VAL A 87 4.90 7.80 2.51
CA VAL A 87 6.28 7.54 2.07
C VAL A 87 6.98 6.64 3.09
N PHE A 88 7.64 5.60 2.59
CA PHE A 88 8.43 4.66 3.39
C PHE A 88 9.61 4.15 2.58
N ASN A 89 10.61 3.58 3.25
CA ASN A 89 11.71 2.91 2.56
C ASN A 89 11.44 1.41 2.34
N VAL A 90 12.25 0.76 1.50
CA VAL A 90 12.16 -0.68 1.19
C VAL A 90 12.35 -1.61 2.40
N HIS A 91 12.84 -1.07 3.53
CA HIS A 91 12.95 -1.79 4.80
C HIS A 91 11.73 -1.62 5.71
N GLY A 92 10.67 -0.96 5.22
CA GLY A 92 9.42 -0.75 5.94
C GLY A 92 9.44 0.42 6.92
N LYS A 93 10.49 1.24 6.94
CA LYS A 93 10.54 2.45 7.78
C LYS A 93 9.66 3.53 7.15
N VAL A 94 8.60 3.90 7.85
CA VAL A 94 7.72 5.01 7.45
C VAL A 94 8.44 6.35 7.66
N ILE A 95 8.56 7.12 6.59
CA ILE A 95 9.14 8.48 6.57
C ILE A 95 8.03 9.52 6.70
N MET A 96 6.92 9.31 5.98
CA MET A 96 5.71 10.14 6.05
C MET A 96 4.53 9.23 6.30
N LYS A 97 3.80 9.46 7.41
CA LYS A 97 2.54 8.76 7.69
C LYS A 97 1.47 9.16 6.67
N ASP A 98 0.45 8.31 6.51
CA ASP A 98 -0.68 8.56 5.62
C ASP A 98 -1.24 9.99 5.76
N GLN A 99 -1.18 10.78 4.69
CA GLN A 99 -1.82 12.08 4.55
C GLN A 99 -3.03 11.93 3.63
N ARG A 100 -4.20 12.40 4.04
CA ARG A 100 -5.39 12.35 3.19
C ARG A 100 -5.21 13.27 1.98
N ILE A 101 -5.64 12.80 0.81
CA ILE A 101 -5.73 13.57 -0.43
C ILE A 101 -7.17 14.07 -0.53
N ASP A 102 -7.35 15.37 -0.81
CA ASP A 102 -8.66 16.00 -0.92
C ASP A 102 -9.45 15.52 -2.15
N GLY A 103 -10.77 15.67 -2.10
CA GLY A 103 -11.68 15.48 -3.23
C GLY A 103 -12.63 14.29 -3.14
N ASN A 104 -12.52 13.45 -2.12
CA ASN A 104 -13.34 12.24 -1.97
C ASN A 104 -13.32 11.36 -3.23
N TYR A 105 -12.12 11.19 -3.79
CA TYR A 105 -11.88 10.38 -4.97
C TYR A 105 -10.98 9.21 -4.64
N LYS A 106 -11.05 8.21 -5.52
CA LYS A 106 -10.11 7.11 -5.54
C LYS A 106 -8.99 7.40 -6.53
N PHE A 107 -7.80 7.68 -6.00
CA PHE A 107 -6.59 7.77 -6.80
C PHE A 107 -5.92 6.39 -6.88
N GLU A 108 -5.74 5.88 -8.10
CA GLU A 108 -5.19 4.54 -8.38
C GLU A 108 -3.89 4.59 -9.20
N ALA A 109 -3.27 5.76 -9.29
CA ALA A 109 -1.99 5.94 -9.94
C ALA A 109 -1.20 7.06 -9.26
N VAL A 110 0.13 6.93 -9.29
CA VAL A 110 1.09 7.98 -8.94
C VAL A 110 2.28 7.81 -9.88
N TYR A 111 2.85 8.91 -10.35
CA TYR A 111 4.04 8.94 -11.18
C TYR A 111 4.70 10.32 -11.08
N PHE A 112 6.00 10.37 -11.32
CA PHE A 112 6.77 11.61 -11.40
C PHE A 112 6.75 12.15 -12.85
N VAL A 113 6.50 13.46 -13.02
CA VAL A 113 6.38 14.18 -14.31
C VAL A 113 7.50 15.16 -14.58
#